data_AF-A0A3N1A2I3-F1
#
_entry.id   AF-A0A3N1A2I3-F1
#
_cell.length_a   1.000
_cell.length_b   1.000
_cell.length_c   1.000
_cell.angle_alpha   90.00
_cell.angle_beta   90.00
_cell.angle_gamma   90.00
#
_symmetry.space_group_name_H-M   'P 1'
#
loop_
_entity.id
_entity.type
_entity.pdbx_description
1 polymer ?
#
loop_
_entity_poly.entity_id
_entity_poly.type
_entity_poly.pdbx_seq_one_letter_code
_entity_poly.pdbx_strand_id
1 'polypeptide(L)'
;MTGRPGPVHTPQRPAWTCAVCPVDTPWPCPPARVQLAEAYAGEPLALSVDLGGMLPLAVAEAGITDPRELYERFVAWTWIDEAAARAVQAHDAGRRCHTECPGTTDCRQLSWARIRRAAAEYRRIRRSI
;
A
#
# COMPACT_ATOMS: atom_id res chain seq x y z
N MET A 1 -2.55 20.70 14.70
CA MET A 1 -3.96 20.73 14.27
C MET A 1 -4.50 19.31 14.39
N THR A 2 -5.02 18.92 15.55
CA THR A 2 -5.66 17.61 15.73
C THR A 2 -7.09 17.71 15.19
N GLY A 3 -7.25 17.47 13.90
CA GLY A 3 -8.57 17.27 13.31
C GLY A 3 -9.19 16.01 13.92
N ARG A 4 -10.48 16.05 14.27
CA ARG A 4 -11.24 14.88 14.67
C ARG A 4 -11.04 13.77 13.62
N PRO A 5 -10.71 12.52 14.01
CA PRO A 5 -10.56 11.45 13.03
C PRO A 5 -11.84 11.33 12.21
N GLY A 6 -11.67 11.20 10.89
CA GLY A 6 -12.78 10.99 9.97
C GLY A 6 -13.55 9.70 10.31
N PRO A 7 -14.73 9.48 9.69
CA PRO A 7 -15.48 8.24 9.87
C PRO A 7 -14.63 7.02 9.52
N VAL A 8 -14.78 5.94 10.30
CA VAL A 8 -14.03 4.68 10.09
C VAL A 8 -14.65 3.89 8.94
N HIS A 9 -13.85 3.57 7.93
CA HIS A 9 -14.31 2.83 6.76
C HIS A 9 -14.23 1.32 7.01
N THR A 10 -15.35 0.74 7.48
CA THR A 10 -15.48 -0.71 7.74
C THR A 10 -16.15 -1.45 6.58
N PRO A 11 -15.96 -2.78 6.47
CA PRO A 11 -16.67 -3.60 5.49
C PRO A 11 -18.14 -3.79 5.90
N GLN A 12 -19.04 -3.62 4.94
CA GLN A 12 -20.44 -4.00 5.01
C GLN A 12 -20.60 -5.40 4.39
N ARG A 13 -20.81 -6.42 5.22
CA ARG A 13 -21.04 -7.81 4.78
C ARG A 13 -22.55 -8.05 4.58
N PRO A 14 -22.95 -8.94 3.64
CA PRO A 14 -22.12 -9.79 2.78
C PRO A 14 -21.69 -9.13 1.46
N ALA A 15 -22.07 -7.88 1.19
CA ALA A 15 -21.73 -7.21 -0.08
C ALA A 15 -20.23 -6.85 -0.21
N TRP A 16 -19.49 -6.84 0.89
CA TRP A 16 -18.10 -6.38 0.97
C TRP A 16 -17.90 -4.95 0.42
N THR A 17 -18.91 -4.10 0.59
CA THR A 17 -18.85 -2.67 0.26
C THR A 17 -18.44 -1.86 1.48
N CYS A 18 -18.07 -0.59 1.29
CA CYS A 18 -17.70 0.27 2.40
C CYS A 18 -18.95 0.90 3.04
N ALA A 19 -19.05 0.86 4.37
CA ALA A 19 -20.19 1.43 5.11
C ALA A 19 -20.28 2.98 5.08
N VAL A 20 -19.23 3.67 4.63
CA VAL A 20 -19.10 5.14 4.67
C VAL A 20 -19.07 5.77 3.28
N CYS A 21 -18.45 5.07 2.31
CA CYS A 21 -18.35 5.58 0.95
C CYS A 21 -19.71 5.53 0.22
N PRO A 22 -19.83 6.16 -0.96
CA PRO A 22 -21.00 6.01 -1.81
C PRO A 22 -21.36 4.55 -2.06
N VAL A 23 -22.63 4.32 -2.38
CA VAL A 23 -23.22 3.00 -2.63
C VAL A 23 -22.34 2.19 -3.61
N ASP A 24 -22.22 0.89 -3.32
CA ASP A 24 -21.43 -0.10 -4.07
C ASP A 24 -19.93 0.14 -4.13
N THR A 25 -19.37 1.08 -3.36
CA THR A 25 -17.91 1.25 -3.27
C THR A 25 -17.28 0.00 -2.66
N PRO A 26 -16.38 -0.70 -3.36
CA PRO A 26 -15.74 -1.90 -2.84
C PRO A 26 -14.89 -1.59 -1.61
N TRP A 27 -15.06 -2.37 -0.55
CA TRP A 27 -14.14 -2.38 0.60
C TRP A 27 -13.04 -3.44 0.38
N PRO A 28 -11.75 -3.16 0.64
CA PRO A 28 -11.18 -1.92 1.16
C PRO A 28 -11.12 -0.80 0.11
N CYS A 29 -11.81 0.31 0.39
CA CYS A 29 -11.76 1.53 -0.40
C CYS A 29 -10.48 2.33 -0.07
N PRO A 30 -10.06 3.31 -0.89
CA PRO A 30 -8.80 4.03 -0.66
C PRO A 30 -8.67 4.64 0.75
N PRO A 31 -9.70 5.27 1.34
CA PRO A 31 -9.63 5.73 2.74
C PRO A 31 -9.49 4.60 3.76
N ALA A 32 -10.16 3.46 3.57
CA ALA A 32 -10.00 2.29 4.44
C ALA A 32 -8.57 1.77 4.41
N ARG A 33 -7.92 1.75 3.23
CA ARG A 33 -6.53 1.33 3.09
C ARG A 33 -5.59 2.22 3.89
N VAL A 34 -5.80 3.53 3.86
CA VAL A 34 -5.02 4.49 4.67
C VAL A 34 -5.26 4.25 6.17
N GLN A 35 -6.52 4.14 6.60
CA GLN A 35 -6.85 3.89 8.02
C GLN A 35 -6.27 2.56 8.53
N LEU A 36 -6.30 1.51 7.71
CA LEU A 36 -5.71 0.22 8.01
C LEU A 36 -4.18 0.30 8.06
N ALA A 37 -3.53 0.97 7.11
CA ALA A 37 -2.08 1.16 7.14
C ALA A 37 -1.62 1.95 8.37
N GLU A 38 -2.38 2.98 8.77
CA GLU A 38 -2.11 3.76 9.99
C GLU A 38 -2.32 2.92 11.27
N ALA A 39 -3.37 2.09 11.32
CA ALA A 39 -3.64 1.22 12.46
C ALA A 39 -2.57 0.15 12.69
N TYR A 40 -1.89 -0.28 11.61
CA TYR A 40 -0.80 -1.26 11.62
C TYR A 40 0.56 -0.61 11.31
N ALA A 41 0.74 0.67 11.65
CA ALA A 41 1.97 1.40 11.32
C ALA A 41 3.22 0.68 11.85
N GLY A 42 4.14 0.32 10.95
CA GLY A 42 5.36 -0.43 11.27
C GLY A 42 5.19 -1.96 11.32
N GLU A 43 3.98 -2.47 11.08
CA GLU A 43 3.64 -3.90 11.07
C GLU A 43 2.78 -4.34 9.86
N PRO A 44 3.18 -4.06 8.61
CA PRO A 44 2.41 -4.38 7.42
C PRO A 44 2.34 -5.87 7.10
N LEU A 45 3.26 -6.68 7.64
CA LEU A 45 3.09 -8.14 7.61
C LEU A 45 1.84 -8.54 8.41
N ALA A 46 1.63 -7.97 9.59
CA ALA A 46 0.43 -8.22 10.40
C ALA A 46 -0.83 -7.77 9.65
N LEU A 47 -0.81 -6.56 9.08
CA LEU A 47 -1.90 -6.09 8.20
C LEU A 47 -2.20 -7.05 7.04
N SER A 48 -1.15 -7.54 6.38
CA SER A 48 -1.30 -8.49 5.27
C SER A 48 -1.89 -9.82 5.70
N VAL A 49 -1.53 -10.32 6.89
CA VAL A 49 -2.07 -11.56 7.45
C VAL A 49 -3.54 -11.38 7.82
N ASP A 50 -3.88 -10.28 8.48
CA ASP A 50 -5.26 -10.01 8.91
C ASP A 50 -6.21 -9.83 7.71
N LEU A 51 -5.80 -9.07 6.69
CA LEU A 51 -6.57 -8.98 5.45
C LEU A 51 -6.56 -10.30 4.66
N GLY A 52 -5.47 -11.05 4.72
CA GLY A 52 -5.37 -12.40 4.17
C GLY A 52 -6.42 -13.36 4.75
N GLY A 53 -6.67 -13.28 6.06
CA GLY A 53 -7.68 -14.06 6.76
C GLY A 53 -9.12 -13.77 6.31
N MET A 54 -9.35 -12.62 5.66
CA MET A 54 -10.67 -12.22 5.15
C MET A 54 -11.00 -12.79 3.77
N LEU A 55 -10.00 -13.25 3.00
CA LEU A 55 -10.19 -13.74 1.62
C LEU A 55 -11.22 -14.87 1.52
N PRO A 56 -11.19 -15.93 2.36
CA PRO A 56 -12.19 -17.01 2.28
C PRO A 56 -13.62 -16.51 2.51
N LEU A 57 -13.80 -15.51 3.38
CA LEU A 57 -15.10 -14.91 3.64
C LEU A 57 -15.56 -14.07 2.44
N ALA A 58 -14.67 -13.30 1.82
CA ALA A 58 -14.98 -12.52 0.62
C ALA A 58 -15.36 -13.42 -0.57
N VAL A 59 -14.69 -14.56 -0.72
CA VAL A 59 -15.08 -15.60 -1.70
C VAL A 59 -16.48 -16.11 -1.43
N ALA A 60 -16.75 -16.51 -0.17
CA ALA A 60 -18.02 -17.13 0.20
C ALA A 60 -19.21 -16.15 0.14
N GLU A 61 -19.00 -14.88 0.45
CA GLU A 61 -20.08 -13.90 0.64
C GLU A 61 -20.27 -12.96 -0.55
N ALA A 62 -19.18 -12.40 -1.08
CA ALA A 62 -19.25 -11.51 -2.26
C ALA A 62 -19.15 -12.27 -3.58
N GLY A 63 -18.83 -13.57 -3.55
CA GLY A 63 -18.69 -14.38 -4.76
C GLY A 63 -17.49 -14.01 -5.63
N ILE A 64 -16.48 -13.35 -5.05
CA ILE A 64 -15.25 -12.99 -5.78
C ILE A 64 -14.45 -14.28 -6.00
N THR A 65 -14.44 -14.79 -7.23
CA THR A 65 -13.78 -16.04 -7.58
C THR A 65 -12.42 -15.86 -8.22
N ASP A 66 -12.10 -14.66 -8.74
CA ASP A 66 -10.78 -14.38 -9.33
C ASP A 66 -9.73 -14.19 -8.22
N PRO A 67 -8.71 -15.08 -8.13
CA PRO A 67 -7.64 -14.94 -7.14
C PRO A 67 -6.83 -13.65 -7.32
N ARG A 68 -6.73 -13.14 -8.56
CA ARG A 68 -6.03 -11.88 -8.82
C ARG A 68 -6.79 -10.71 -8.23
N GLU A 69 -8.11 -10.65 -8.40
CA GLU A 69 -8.94 -9.60 -7.81
C GLU A 69 -8.82 -9.61 -6.26
N LEU A 70 -8.94 -10.77 -5.63
CA LEU A 70 -8.77 -10.92 -4.18
C LEU A 70 -7.42 -10.39 -3.71
N TYR A 71 -6.33 -10.83 -4.37
CA TYR A 71 -4.99 -10.39 -4.04
C TYR A 71 -4.82 -8.88 -4.22
N GLU A 72 -5.19 -8.33 -5.38
CA GLU A 72 -5.05 -6.89 -5.68
C GLU A 72 -5.86 -6.00 -4.74
N ARG A 73 -7.04 -6.46 -4.36
CA ARG A 73 -7.98 -5.71 -3.52
C ARG A 73 -7.59 -5.70 -2.06
N PHE A 74 -7.24 -6.86 -1.50
CA PHE A 74 -7.01 -7.01 -0.06
C PHE A 74 -5.54 -6.92 0.32
N VAL A 75 -4.64 -7.48 -0.50
CA VAL A 75 -3.30 -7.83 -0.04
C VAL A 75 -2.22 -7.00 -0.75
N ALA A 76 -2.37 -6.73 -2.06
CA ALA A 76 -1.31 -6.20 -2.91
C ALA A 76 -0.66 -4.89 -2.48
N TRP A 77 -1.40 -4.09 -1.71
CA TRP A 77 -1.01 -2.75 -1.31
C TRP A 77 -0.40 -2.70 0.11
N THR A 78 -0.51 -3.76 0.91
CA THR A 78 -0.11 -3.75 2.32
C THR A 78 1.40 -3.63 2.53
N TRP A 79 2.20 -4.11 1.57
CA TRP A 79 3.68 -4.05 1.62
C TRP A 79 4.29 -2.97 0.73
N ILE A 80 3.50 -2.30 -0.13
CA ILE A 80 4.04 -1.29 -1.06
C ILE A 80 4.44 -0.03 -0.31
N ASP A 81 3.74 0.31 0.77
CA ASP A 81 4.09 1.42 1.64
C ASP A 81 5.31 1.12 2.52
N GLU A 82 5.52 -0.14 2.89
CA GLU A 82 6.71 -0.54 3.65
C GLU A 82 7.95 -0.68 2.78
N ALA A 83 7.81 -1.17 1.54
CA ALA A 83 8.89 -1.16 0.57
C ALA A 83 9.30 0.28 0.21
N ALA A 84 8.31 1.19 0.06
CA ALA A 84 8.56 2.62 -0.10
C ALA A 84 9.16 3.25 1.17
N ALA A 85 8.65 2.94 2.36
CA ALA A 85 9.17 3.42 3.64
C ALA A 85 10.58 2.91 3.92
N ARG A 86 10.89 1.64 3.60
CA ARG A 86 12.24 1.08 3.66
C ARG A 86 13.17 1.72 2.63
N ALA A 87 12.68 2.07 1.45
CA ALA A 87 13.46 2.82 0.47
C ALA A 87 13.77 4.24 0.95
N VAL A 88 12.82 4.89 1.64
CA VAL A 88 13.01 6.19 2.31
C VAL A 88 13.96 6.05 3.50
N GLN A 89 13.80 5.04 4.37
CA GLN A 89 14.73 4.75 5.48
C GLN A 89 16.14 4.40 4.99
N ALA A 90 16.28 3.68 3.87
CA ALA A 90 17.58 3.35 3.27
C ALA A 90 18.26 4.58 2.64
N HIS A 91 17.46 5.54 2.15
CA HIS A 91 17.92 6.85 1.71
C HIS A 91 18.37 7.71 2.91
N ASP A 92 17.55 7.78 3.96
CA ASP A 92 17.82 8.57 5.17
C ASP A 92 18.97 7.99 6.00
N ALA A 93 19.20 6.68 5.91
CA ALA A 93 20.37 5.99 6.48
C ALA A 93 21.70 6.34 5.78
N GLY A 94 21.69 7.18 4.74
CA GLY A 94 22.78 8.11 4.45
C GLY A 94 24.18 7.53 4.27
N ARG A 95 24.35 6.27 3.82
CA ARG A 95 25.68 5.76 3.45
C ARG A 95 26.04 6.18 2.03
N ARG A 96 26.58 7.40 1.99
CA ARG A 96 27.32 8.14 0.94
C ARG A 96 26.50 9.17 0.19
N CYS A 97 26.53 10.41 0.67
CA CYS A 97 26.62 11.58 -0.21
C CYS A 97 27.13 12.90 0.44
N HIS A 98 27.54 12.97 1.72
CA HIS A 98 27.80 14.27 2.36
C HIS A 98 29.21 14.53 2.92
N THR A 99 30.28 14.25 2.17
CA THR A 99 31.61 14.80 2.52
C THR A 99 32.35 15.53 1.40
N GLU A 100 31.95 15.40 0.12
CA GLU A 100 32.73 15.96 -1.01
C GLU A 100 31.88 16.54 -2.15
N CYS A 101 30.87 17.37 -1.84
CA CYS A 101 30.23 18.20 -2.87
C CYS A 101 30.67 19.66 -2.73
N PRO A 102 31.58 20.17 -3.58
CA PRO A 102 31.83 21.60 -3.69
C PRO A 102 30.64 22.24 -4.43
N GLY A 103 30.16 23.36 -3.92
CA GLY A 103 28.81 23.87 -4.15
C GLY A 103 28.37 23.99 -5.61
N THR A 104 27.20 23.40 -5.91
CA THR A 104 26.30 23.86 -6.98
C THR A 104 24.85 23.70 -6.50
N THR A 105 24.03 24.72 -6.76
CA THR A 105 22.67 24.89 -6.23
C THR A 105 21.61 24.10 -7.01
N ASP A 106 21.93 22.94 -7.59
CA ASP A 106 20.91 22.15 -8.30
C ASP A 106 21.05 20.64 -8.04
N CYS A 107 20.30 20.18 -7.03
CA CYS A 107 20.19 18.77 -6.64
C CYS A 107 18.76 18.26 -6.91
N ARG A 108 18.22 18.52 -8.10
CA ARG A 108 16.98 17.89 -8.56
C ARG A 108 17.24 17.28 -9.92
N GLN A 109 17.22 15.95 -10.04
CA GLN A 109 16.70 15.19 -11.22
C GLN A 109 17.03 13.67 -11.21
N LEU A 110 17.80 13.10 -10.29
CA LEU A 110 18.21 11.68 -10.39
C LEU A 110 17.39 10.65 -9.59
N SER A 111 16.39 11.07 -8.80
CA SER A 111 15.56 10.15 -7.99
C SER A 111 14.56 9.32 -8.82
N TRP A 112 14.00 9.86 -9.90
CA TRP A 112 12.95 9.22 -10.68
C TRP A 112 13.42 8.14 -11.66
N ALA A 113 14.71 8.09 -12.02
CA ALA A 113 15.25 7.06 -12.92
C ALA A 113 15.36 5.68 -12.24
N ARG A 114 15.68 5.66 -10.95
CA ARG A 114 15.85 4.41 -10.17
C ARG A 114 14.51 3.83 -9.71
N ILE A 115 13.55 4.69 -9.32
CA ILE A 115 12.16 4.29 -9.04
C ILE A 115 11.51 3.66 -10.27
N ARG A 116 11.72 4.24 -11.46
CA ARG A 116 11.24 3.66 -12.72
C ARG A 116 11.87 2.31 -13.05
N ARG A 117 13.15 2.10 -12.71
CA ARG A 117 13.84 0.82 -12.91
C ARG A 117 13.31 -0.27 -11.98
N ALA A 118 13.12 0.04 -10.69
CA ALA A 118 12.52 -0.89 -9.72
C ALA A 118 11.06 -1.22 -10.05
N ALA A 119 10.26 -0.24 -10.46
CA ALA A 119 8.88 -0.46 -10.92
C ALA A 119 8.80 -1.23 -12.26
N ALA A 120 9.83 -1.16 -13.11
CA ALA A 120 9.94 -1.95 -14.33
C ALA A 120 10.37 -3.40 -14.04
N GLU A 121 11.31 -3.60 -13.10
CA GLU A 121 11.75 -4.91 -12.62
C GLU A 121 10.58 -5.67 -11.95
N TYR A 122 9.82 -5.00 -11.09
CA TYR A 122 8.63 -5.55 -10.44
C TYR A 122 7.54 -5.93 -11.47
N ARG A 123 7.28 -5.07 -12.46
CA ARG A 123 6.35 -5.36 -13.57
C ARG A 123 6.84 -6.50 -14.47
N ARG A 124 8.14 -6.72 -14.58
CA ARG A 124 8.75 -7.82 -15.34
C ARG A 124 8.60 -9.14 -14.58
N ILE A 125 8.96 -9.17 -13.29
CA ILE A 125 8.82 -10.36 -12.43
C ILE A 125 7.34 -10.79 -12.35
N ARG A 126 6.41 -9.84 -12.22
CA ARG A 126 4.97 -10.10 -12.19
C ARG A 126 4.40 -10.63 -13.51
N ARG A 127 5.06 -10.39 -14.65
CA ARG A 127 4.64 -10.92 -15.98
C ARG A 127 5.29 -12.26 -16.33
N SER A 128 6.23 -12.74 -15.51
CA SER A 128 6.97 -13.99 -15.72
C SER A 128 6.54 -15.12 -14.78
N ILE A 129 5.49 -14.88 -13.99
CA ILE A 129 4.74 -15.84 -13.18
C ILE A 129 3.33 -15.88 -13.77
#